data_AF-A0A383AYE2-F1
#
_entry.id   AF-A0A383AYE2-F1
#
_cell.length_a   1.000
_cell.length_b   1.000
_cell.length_c   1.000
_cell.angle_alpha   90.00
_cell.angle_beta   90.00
_cell.angle_gamma   90.00
#
_symmetry.space_group_name_H-M   'P 1'
#
loop_
_entity.id
_entity.type
_entity.pdbx_description
1 polymer ?
#
loop_
_entity_poly.entity_id
_entity_poly.type
_entity_poly.pdbx_seq_one_letter_code
_entity_poly.pdbx_strand_id
1 'polypeptide(L)'
;KQQKNKIINGYTNAIYSGLTTVAFSNILNEIIQNHHNLDGLFNVSSEPISKFDLIHLLNKKFQLNININPDSTFVCDRSLDSTAFRKKTNISIPSWEKMIDELYHYNM
;
A
#
# COMPACT_ATOMS: atom_id res chain seq x y z
N LYS A 1 -8.83 -13.57 0.53
CA LYS A 1 -9.56 -14.83 0.22
C LYS A 1 -10.56 -15.25 1.31
N GLN A 2 -10.25 -15.19 2.61
CA GLN A 2 -11.19 -15.60 3.70
C GLN A 2 -12.55 -14.87 3.69
N GLN A 3 -12.59 -13.63 3.20
CA GLN A 3 -13.81 -12.81 3.14
C GLN A 3 -14.56 -12.92 1.80
N LYS A 4 -14.16 -13.80 0.87
CA LYS A 4 -14.79 -13.93 -0.46
C LYS A 4 -16.30 -14.18 -0.33
N ASN A 5 -17.11 -13.48 -1.14
CA ASN A 5 -18.58 -13.55 -1.11
C ASN A 5 -19.24 -13.12 0.21
N LYS A 6 -18.55 -12.38 1.08
CA LYS A 6 -19.11 -11.89 2.35
C LYS A 6 -19.38 -10.39 2.30
N ILE A 7 -20.10 -9.93 3.31
CA ILE A 7 -20.32 -8.51 3.61
C ILE A 7 -19.34 -8.12 4.72
N ILE A 8 -18.64 -7.00 4.55
CA ILE A 8 -17.75 -6.44 5.57
C ILE A 8 -17.93 -4.93 5.66
N ASN A 9 -17.47 -4.33 6.76
CA ASN A 9 -17.34 -2.89 6.88
C ASN A 9 -15.97 -2.44 6.36
N GLY A 10 -15.95 -1.42 5.49
CA GLY A 10 -14.75 -0.76 5.01
C GLY A 10 -14.62 0.62 5.66
N TYR A 11 -13.55 0.81 6.44
CA TYR A 11 -13.34 2.04 7.20
C TYR A 11 -12.86 3.18 6.31
N THR A 12 -13.65 4.25 6.22
CA THR A 12 -13.33 5.42 5.37
C THR A 12 -12.31 6.36 6.00
N ASN A 13 -12.26 6.40 7.34
CA ASN A 13 -11.39 7.27 8.12
C ASN A 13 -10.18 6.54 8.74
N ALA A 14 -9.91 5.31 8.29
CA ALA A 14 -8.72 4.56 8.66
C ALA A 14 -7.68 4.65 7.55
N ILE A 15 -6.70 5.53 7.69
CA ILE A 15 -5.71 5.85 6.65
C ILE A 15 -4.46 5.00 6.82
N TYR A 16 -3.97 4.47 5.69
CA TYR A 16 -2.80 3.60 5.56
C TYR A 16 -1.90 4.08 4.42
N SER A 17 -0.60 3.82 4.51
CA SER A 17 0.38 4.21 3.47
C SER A 17 1.49 3.17 3.28
N GLY A 18 1.17 1.89 3.47
CA GLY A 18 2.15 0.81 3.35
C GLY A 18 2.41 0.38 1.91
N LEU A 19 3.34 -0.56 1.76
CA LEU A 19 3.79 -1.09 0.48
C LEU A 19 3.49 -2.58 0.43
N THR A 20 3.28 -3.12 -0.77
CA THR A 20 3.33 -4.57 -0.94
C THR A 20 4.76 -5.06 -0.76
N THR A 21 4.93 -6.33 -0.34
CA THR A 21 6.26 -6.91 -0.14
C THR A 21 7.12 -6.86 -1.40
N VAL A 22 6.52 -7.06 -2.58
CA VAL A 22 7.22 -6.97 -3.87
C VAL A 22 7.75 -5.56 -4.10
N ALA A 23 6.90 -4.53 -3.95
CA ALA A 23 7.30 -3.13 -4.11
C ALA A 23 8.39 -2.74 -3.11
N PHE A 24 8.25 -3.11 -1.84
CA PHE A 24 9.26 -2.81 -0.82
C PHE A 24 10.59 -3.52 -1.10
N SER A 25 10.56 -4.77 -1.56
CA SER A 25 11.77 -5.51 -1.92
C SER A 25 12.51 -4.89 -3.09
N ASN A 26 11.78 -4.39 -4.10
CA ASN A 26 12.37 -3.67 -5.23
C ASN A 26 13.04 -2.36 -4.78
N ILE A 27 12.40 -1.61 -3.89
CA ILE A 27 12.97 -0.39 -3.30
C ILE A 27 14.26 -0.72 -2.52
N LEU A 28 14.25 -1.77 -1.69
CA LEU A 28 15.44 -2.19 -0.95
C LEU A 28 16.57 -2.60 -1.89
N ASN A 29 16.26 -3.34 -2.96
CA ASN A 29 17.26 -3.70 -3.96
C ASN A 29 17.87 -2.46 -4.61
N GLU A 30 17.07 -1.46 -4.99
CA GLU A 30 17.56 -0.21 -5.57
C GLU A 30 18.47 0.56 -4.60
N ILE A 31 18.12 0.61 -3.31
CA ILE A 31 18.96 1.21 -2.27
C ILE A 31 20.31 0.50 -2.19
N ILE A 32 20.30 -0.84 -2.13
CA ILE A 32 21.52 -1.65 -2.01
C ILE A 32 22.42 -1.46 -3.23
N GLN A 33 21.86 -1.40 -4.44
CA GLN A 33 22.63 -1.30 -5.69
C GLN A 33 23.14 0.11 -5.99
N ASN A 34 22.37 1.16 -5.66
CA ASN A 34 22.62 2.51 -6.18
C ASN A 34 22.83 3.59 -5.09
N HIS A 35 22.50 3.30 -3.82
CA HIS A 35 22.51 4.30 -2.74
C HIS A 35 23.41 3.89 -1.57
N HIS A 36 24.64 3.46 -1.87
CA HIS A 36 25.60 2.97 -0.88
C HIS A 36 25.94 3.94 0.27
N ASN A 37 25.75 5.25 0.04
CA ASN A 37 26.02 6.30 1.02
C ASN A 37 24.74 6.82 1.69
N LEU A 38 23.61 6.11 1.57
CA LEU A 38 22.36 6.49 2.25
C LEU A 38 22.45 6.12 3.72
N ASP A 39 22.37 7.11 4.60
CA ASP A 39 22.44 6.96 6.05
C ASP A 39 21.32 7.75 6.75
N GLY A 40 20.99 7.31 7.97
CA GLY A 40 19.97 7.94 8.82
C GLY A 40 18.63 7.19 8.86
N LEU A 41 17.61 7.84 9.42
CA LEU A 41 16.26 7.30 9.57
C LEU A 41 15.32 7.87 8.52
N PHE A 42 14.71 6.98 7.74
CA PHE A 42 13.75 7.35 6.69
C PHE A 42 12.47 6.54 6.81
N ASN A 43 11.33 7.21 6.69
CA ASN A 43 10.06 6.56 6.40
C ASN A 43 10.01 6.23 4.90
N VAL A 44 9.51 5.04 4.57
CA VAL A 44 9.22 4.63 3.20
C VAL A 44 7.73 4.32 3.14
N SER A 45 7.01 5.01 2.25
CA SER A 45 5.54 4.93 2.20
C SER A 45 4.99 5.18 0.81
N SER A 46 3.86 4.52 0.53
CA SER A 46 3.00 4.83 -0.63
C SER A 46 2.23 6.13 -0.39
N GLU A 47 1.45 6.52 -1.39
CA GLU A 47 0.40 7.52 -1.17
C GLU A 47 -0.60 7.01 -0.11
N PRO A 48 -1.09 7.89 0.79
CA PRO A 48 -2.13 7.53 1.75
C PRO A 48 -3.41 7.03 1.05
N ILE A 49 -4.05 6.02 1.64
CA ILE A 49 -5.30 5.44 1.17
C ILE A 49 -6.18 5.05 2.36
N SER A 50 -7.49 5.18 2.24
CA SER A 50 -8.40 4.63 3.25
C SER A 50 -8.43 3.10 3.16
N LYS A 51 -8.69 2.41 4.28
CA LYS A 51 -8.93 0.96 4.25
C LYS A 51 -10.12 0.60 3.33
N PHE A 52 -11.13 1.45 3.29
CA PHE A 52 -12.28 1.29 2.38
C PHE A 52 -11.82 1.22 0.91
N ASP A 53 -11.06 2.22 0.44
CA ASP A 53 -10.59 2.29 -0.95
C ASP A 53 -9.61 1.15 -1.28
N LEU A 54 -8.70 0.84 -0.35
CA LEU A 54 -7.75 -0.26 -0.53
C LEU A 54 -8.45 -1.61 -0.71
N ILE A 55 -9.47 -1.89 0.10
CA ILE A 55 -10.25 -3.13 -0.02
C ILE A 55 -11.02 -3.14 -1.34
N HIS A 56 -11.53 -2.01 -1.83
CA HIS A 56 -12.17 -1.93 -3.15
C HIS A 56 -11.21 -2.30 -4.29
N LEU A 57 -9.98 -1.77 -4.28
CA LEU A 57 -8.95 -2.13 -5.27
C LEU A 57 -8.64 -3.63 -5.24
N LEU A 58 -8.45 -4.21 -4.05
CA LEU A 58 -8.20 -5.63 -3.88
C LEU A 58 -9.39 -6.49 -4.32
N ASN A 59 -10.62 -6.10 -3.94
CA ASN A 59 -11.85 -6.81 -4.30
C ASN A 59 -12.02 -6.90 -5.82
N LYS A 60 -11.74 -5.79 -6.52
CA LYS A 60 -11.74 -5.71 -7.99
C LYS A 60 -10.66 -6.62 -8.58
N LYS A 61 -9.39 -6.46 -8.18
CA LYS A 61 -8.27 -7.21 -8.78
C LYS A 61 -8.39 -8.71 -8.58
N PHE A 62 -8.75 -9.14 -7.37
CA PHE A 62 -8.81 -10.56 -6.99
C PHE A 62 -10.19 -11.20 -7.20
N GLN A 63 -11.15 -10.47 -7.78
CA GLN A 63 -12.52 -10.95 -8.04
C GLN A 63 -13.15 -11.61 -6.81
N LEU A 64 -13.11 -10.91 -5.67
CA LEU A 64 -13.52 -11.49 -4.39
C LEU A 64 -15.02 -11.40 -4.12
N ASN A 65 -15.75 -10.61 -4.91
CA ASN A 65 -17.20 -10.42 -4.77
C ASN A 65 -17.61 -10.09 -3.32
N ILE A 66 -16.83 -9.22 -2.67
CA ILE A 66 -17.11 -8.72 -1.32
C ILE A 66 -18.05 -7.54 -1.46
N ASN A 67 -19.10 -7.49 -0.63
CA ASN A 67 -19.90 -6.28 -0.45
C ASN A 67 -19.30 -5.46 0.69
N ILE A 68 -18.94 -4.20 0.42
CA ILE A 68 -18.18 -3.35 1.34
C ILE A 68 -19.07 -2.21 1.77
N ASN A 69 -19.55 -2.25 3.01
CA ASN A 69 -20.33 -1.16 3.59
C ASN A 69 -19.37 -0.07 4.08
N PRO A 70 -19.57 1.21 3.71
CA PRO A 70 -18.76 2.29 4.23
C PRO A 70 -19.01 2.46 5.73
N ASP A 71 -17.95 2.60 6.51
CA ASP A 71 -17.99 2.87 7.95
C ASP A 71 -17.05 4.03 8.29
N SER A 72 -17.62 5.14 8.71
CA SER A 72 -16.88 6.35 9.11
C SER A 72 -16.69 6.48 10.62
N THR A 73 -17.21 5.55 11.42
CA THR A 73 -17.21 5.62 12.89
C THR A 73 -15.82 5.38 13.48
N PHE A 74 -15.04 4.49 12.86
CA PHE A 74 -13.67 4.23 13.26
C PHE A 74 -12.69 5.18 12.56
N VAL A 75 -11.95 5.94 13.36
CA VAL A 75 -10.98 6.94 12.89
C VAL A 75 -9.58 6.56 13.35
N CYS A 76 -8.64 6.47 12.42
CA CYS A 76 -7.24 6.21 12.73
C CYS A 76 -6.36 6.61 11.54
N ASP A 77 -5.47 7.57 11.73
CA ASP A 77 -4.46 7.91 10.73
C ASP A 77 -3.11 7.30 11.12
N ARG A 78 -2.63 6.37 10.30
CA ARG A 78 -1.29 5.77 10.42
C ARG A 78 -0.50 5.94 9.14
N SER A 79 -0.79 6.97 8.38
CA SER A 79 0.03 7.34 7.23
C SER A 79 1.41 7.81 7.68
N LEU A 80 2.39 7.58 6.82
CA LEU A 80 3.78 7.98 7.01
C LEU A 80 4.16 9.01 5.94
N ASP A 81 4.91 10.02 6.33
CA ASP A 81 5.54 10.97 5.41
C ASP A 81 6.92 10.46 4.97
N SER A 82 7.05 10.10 3.68
CA SER A 82 8.29 9.67 3.04
C SER A 82 8.97 10.75 2.19
N THR A 83 8.62 12.02 2.38
CA THR A 83 9.18 13.15 1.61
C THR A 83 10.71 13.20 1.70
N ALA A 84 11.28 12.99 2.89
CA ALA A 84 12.73 12.98 3.08
C ALA A 84 13.42 11.86 2.28
N PHE A 85 12.86 10.65 2.32
CA PHE A 85 13.35 9.51 1.57
C PHE A 85 13.34 9.78 0.06
N ARG A 86 12.20 10.24 -0.46
CA ARG A 86 12.00 10.51 -1.89
C ARG A 86 12.94 11.60 -2.38
N LYS A 87 13.12 12.69 -1.63
CA LYS A 87 14.06 13.77 -1.98
C LYS A 87 15.51 13.31 -1.99
N LYS A 88 15.89 12.41 -1.06
CA LYS A 88 17.29 11.96 -0.91
C LYS A 88 17.67 10.90 -1.95
N THR A 89 16.73 10.04 -2.32
CA THR A 89 17.00 8.87 -3.18
C THR A 89 16.50 9.03 -4.62
N ASN A 90 15.49 9.87 -4.86
CA ASN A 90 14.72 9.92 -6.11
C ASN A 90 14.09 8.58 -6.53
N ILE A 91 14.02 7.59 -5.62
CA ILE A 91 13.37 6.31 -5.87
C ILE A 91 11.87 6.53 -6.07
N SER A 92 11.33 5.99 -7.16
CA SER A 92 9.91 6.09 -7.49
C SER A 92 9.10 5.07 -6.68
N ILE A 93 8.08 5.54 -5.97
CA ILE A 93 7.14 4.66 -5.27
C ILE A 93 5.97 4.33 -6.21
N PRO A 94 5.67 3.04 -6.45
CA PRO A 94 4.57 2.65 -7.33
C PRO A 94 3.21 3.07 -6.78
N SER A 95 2.25 3.31 -7.69
CA SER A 95 0.85 3.54 -7.31
C SER A 95 0.22 2.30 -6.67
N TRP A 96 -0.90 2.48 -5.97
CA TRP A 96 -1.65 1.36 -5.40
C TRP A 96 -2.09 0.34 -6.45
N GLU A 97 -2.55 0.79 -7.62
CA GLU A 97 -2.92 -0.08 -8.73
C GLU A 97 -1.74 -0.93 -9.19
N LYS A 98 -0.57 -0.31 -9.40
CA LYS A 98 0.65 -1.02 -9.81
C LYS A 98 1.09 -2.02 -8.75
N MET A 99 1.10 -1.63 -7.47
CA MET A 99 1.47 -2.53 -6.38
C MET A 99 0.53 -3.74 -6.27
N ILE A 100 -0.78 -3.53 -6.42
CA ILE A 100 -1.79 -4.59 -6.37
C ILE A 100 -1.71 -5.49 -7.60
N ASP A 101 -1.40 -4.92 -8.76
CA ASP A 101 -1.14 -5.68 -9.98
C ASP A 101 0.10 -6.58 -9.83
N GLU A 102 1.23 -6.05 -9.36
CA GLU A 102 2.43 -6.83 -9.10
C GLU A 102 2.18 -7.94 -8.08
N LEU A 103 1.48 -7.64 -6.98
CA LEU A 103 1.10 -8.62 -5.97
C LEU A 103 0.22 -9.74 -6.54
N TYR A 104 -0.72 -9.42 -7.43
CA TYR A 104 -1.58 -10.42 -8.06
C TYR A 104 -0.77 -11.38 -8.94
N HIS A 105 0.14 -10.86 -9.76
CA HIS A 105 0.97 -11.69 -10.66
C HIS A 105 1.99 -12.54 -9.89
N TYR A 106 2.54 -12.03 -8.79
CA TYR A 106 3.49 -12.80 -7.98
C TYR A 106 2.85 -14.03 -7.29
N ASN A 107 1.55 -13.97 -7.04
CA ASN A 107 0.81 -15.01 -6.31
C ASN A 107 0.11 -16.03 -7.23
N MET A 108 0.33 -15.94 -8.55
CA MET A 108 -0.24 -16.82 -9.59
C MET A 108 0.89 -17.56 -10.30
#